data_AF-A0A970L674-F1
#
_entry.id   AF-A0A970L674-F1
#
_cell.length_a   1.000
_cell.length_b   1.000
_cell.length_c   1.000
_cell.angle_alpha   90.00
_cell.angle_beta   90.00
_cell.angle_gamma   90.00
#
_symmetry.space_group_name_H-M   'P 1'
#
loop_
_entity.id
_entity.type
_entity.pdbx_description
1 polymer ?
#
loop_
_entity_poly.entity_id
_entity_poly.type
_entity_poly.pdbx_seq_one_letter_code
_entity_poly.pdbx_strand_id
1 'polypeptide(L)'
;MNKVKRFLSLISMAGLILASCEGPMGPTGAGGRDGTDGKDANETCKFCHNSNVVLAKGLEYGYSQHFRGTAHDHATMAGCIPCHTHKGFLDVISNNTPATITANPSGPSGYKNNYTASVSALSFPGSINCFTCHSSLHTEYSATEFFPLSTTAEVPMTMWGGTKTINFPKSSGNLCAKCHQPMPVTAPDGSLIDYSRLITEPSATYNMSAVSYRTGVHYGTHGAMAAGVGGIEFGSGYSN
;
A
#
# COMPACT_ATOMS: atom_id res chain seq x y z
N MET A 1 -30.36 12.88 54.45
CA MET A 1 -29.94 13.87 53.44
C MET A 1 -31.17 14.36 52.68
N ASN A 2 -31.56 15.64 52.83
CA ASN A 2 -32.80 16.16 52.22
C ASN A 2 -32.79 15.96 50.70
N LYS A 3 -33.96 15.69 50.10
CA LYS A 3 -34.11 15.37 48.67
C LYS A 3 -33.42 16.38 47.74
N VAL A 4 -33.41 17.66 48.14
CA VAL A 4 -32.70 18.75 47.45
C VAL A 4 -31.18 18.55 47.41
N LYS A 5 -30.56 18.09 48.51
CA LYS A 5 -29.12 17.81 48.58
C LYS A 5 -28.71 16.59 47.75
N ARG A 6 -29.59 15.58 47.63
CA ARG A 6 -29.38 14.44 46.72
C ARG A 6 -29.48 14.86 45.26
N PHE A 7 -30.43 15.74 44.92
CA PHE A 7 -30.62 16.22 43.56
C PHE A 7 -29.46 17.12 43.11
N LEU A 8 -28.99 18.05 43.94
CA LEU A 8 -27.80 18.86 43.63
C LEU A 8 -26.54 18.00 43.47
N SER A 9 -26.35 16.98 44.31
CA SER A 9 -25.17 16.11 44.23
C SER A 9 -25.14 15.27 42.94
N LEU A 10 -26.30 14.84 42.45
CA LEU A 10 -26.42 14.11 41.18
C LEU A 10 -26.14 15.00 39.96
N ILE A 11 -26.57 16.27 39.99
CA ILE A 11 -26.30 17.24 38.91
C ILE A 11 -24.80 17.59 38.86
N SER A 12 -24.17 17.81 40.02
CA SER A 12 -22.73 18.09 40.06
C SER A 12 -21.90 16.91 39.53
N MET A 13 -22.25 15.67 39.86
CA MET A 13 -21.54 14.49 39.36
C MET A 13 -21.68 14.33 37.83
N ALA A 14 -22.87 14.61 37.28
CA ALA A 14 -23.09 14.56 35.84
C ALA A 14 -22.32 15.64 35.07
N GLY A 15 -22.16 16.84 35.65
CA GLY A 15 -21.37 17.93 35.06
C GLY A 15 -19.88 17.61 34.97
N LEU A 16 -19.33 16.89 35.96
CA LEU A 16 -17.92 16.47 35.99
C LEU A 16 -17.60 15.36 34.96
N ILE A 17 -18.58 14.55 34.57
CA ILE A 17 -18.40 13.49 33.56
C ILE A 17 -18.43 14.07 32.14
N LEU A 18 -19.13 15.19 31.91
CA LEU A 18 -19.17 15.85 30.59
C LEU A 18 -17.94 16.73 30.34
N ALA A 19 -17.27 17.21 31.39
CA ALA A 19 -16.07 18.03 31.28
C ALA A 19 -14.76 17.24 31.04
N SER A 20 -14.79 15.91 31.08
CA SER A 20 -13.59 15.07 30.96
C SER A 20 -13.25 14.64 29.52
N CYS A 21 -14.04 15.02 28.52
CA CYS A 21 -13.81 14.67 27.12
C CYS A 21 -13.09 15.76 26.31
N GLU A 22 -13.07 16.99 26.81
CA GLU A 22 -12.34 18.10 26.20
C GLU A 22 -11.06 18.32 27.02
N GLY A 23 -9.89 17.99 26.47
CA GLY A 23 -8.62 18.38 27.08
C GLY A 23 -8.53 19.89 27.29
N PRO A 24 -7.56 20.40 28.08
CA PRO A 24 -7.41 21.84 28.26
C PRO A 24 -7.30 22.54 26.90
N MET A 25 -8.16 23.53 26.66
CA MET A 25 -8.07 24.40 25.49
C MET A 25 -6.64 24.97 25.42
N GLY A 26 -5.98 24.80 24.28
CA GLY A 26 -4.65 25.34 24.05
C GLY A 26 -4.61 26.85 24.30
N PRO A 27 -3.42 27.43 24.58
CA PRO A 27 -3.29 28.86 24.82
C PRO A 27 -3.87 29.66 23.64
N THR A 28 -4.68 30.66 23.95
CA THR A 28 -5.26 31.57 22.95
C THR A 28 -4.12 32.24 22.17
N GLY A 29 -4.13 32.13 20.85
CA GLY A 29 -3.18 32.83 20.00
C GLY A 29 -3.22 34.34 20.24
N ALA A 30 -2.09 35.03 19.98
CA ALA A 30 -2.05 36.48 20.08
C ALA A 30 -3.14 37.11 19.18
N GLY A 31 -3.89 38.07 19.72
CA GLY A 31 -4.88 38.82 18.95
C GLY A 31 -4.22 39.47 17.73
N GLY A 32 -4.81 39.28 16.55
CA GLY A 32 -4.36 39.94 15.32
C GLY A 32 -4.41 41.46 15.49
N ARG A 33 -3.45 42.18 14.89
CA ARG A 33 -3.53 43.64 14.78
C ARG A 33 -4.75 44.00 13.95
N ASP A 34 -5.55 44.96 14.44
CA ASP A 34 -6.74 45.48 13.76
C ASP A 34 -6.46 45.73 12.26
N GLY A 35 -7.21 45.05 11.38
CA GLY A 35 -7.18 45.26 9.92
C GLY A 35 -6.72 44.09 9.06
N THR A 36 -6.15 43.03 9.65
CA THR A 36 -5.98 41.74 8.98
C THR A 36 -6.30 40.66 10.00
N ASP A 37 -7.46 40.01 9.87
CA ASP A 37 -7.72 38.78 10.59
C ASP A 37 -6.50 37.86 10.37
N GLY A 38 -5.86 37.46 11.45
CA GLY A 38 -4.76 36.49 11.36
C GLY A 38 -5.28 35.27 10.62
N LYS A 39 -4.50 34.73 9.67
CA LYS A 39 -4.84 33.45 9.03
C LYS A 39 -5.17 32.45 10.14
N ASP A 40 -6.34 31.82 10.02
CA ASP A 40 -6.79 30.82 10.97
C ASP A 40 -5.69 29.78 11.13
N ALA A 41 -5.11 29.69 12.34
CA ALA A 41 -4.04 28.74 12.64
C ALA A 41 -4.51 27.28 12.44
N ASN A 42 -5.82 27.05 12.38
CA ASN A 42 -6.44 25.75 12.11
C ASN A 42 -6.80 25.54 10.63
N GLU A 43 -6.51 26.46 9.71
CA GLU A 43 -6.83 26.31 8.29
C GLU A 43 -6.17 25.04 7.71
N THR A 44 -4.90 24.80 8.07
CA THR A 44 -4.19 23.57 7.67
C THR A 44 -4.72 22.33 8.38
N CYS A 45 -5.08 22.44 9.66
CA CYS A 45 -5.69 21.36 10.43
C CYS A 45 -7.02 20.90 9.82
N LYS A 46 -7.83 21.83 9.30
CA LYS A 46 -9.14 21.58 8.68
C LYS A 46 -9.04 20.92 7.30
N PHE A 47 -7.91 21.03 6.60
CA PHE A 47 -7.66 20.24 5.40
C PHE A 47 -7.72 18.73 5.70
N CYS A 48 -7.27 18.32 6.89
CA CYS A 48 -7.21 16.93 7.32
C CYS A 48 -8.37 16.55 8.24
N HIS A 49 -8.63 17.31 9.29
CA HIS A 49 -9.66 17.03 10.30
C HIS A 49 -11.06 17.50 9.87
N ASN A 50 -11.50 17.10 8.68
CA ASN A 50 -12.88 17.22 8.26
C ASN A 50 -13.51 15.84 8.01
N SER A 51 -14.81 15.74 8.26
CA SER A 51 -15.58 14.50 8.13
C SER A 51 -15.68 13.98 6.69
N ASN A 52 -15.31 14.78 5.69
CA ASN A 52 -15.41 14.37 4.29
C ASN A 52 -14.14 13.65 3.81
N VAL A 53 -12.96 13.99 4.34
CA VAL A 53 -11.68 13.44 3.89
C VAL A 53 -11.25 12.26 4.75
N VAL A 54 -11.01 12.47 6.04
CA VAL A 54 -10.41 11.42 6.90
C VAL A 54 -11.40 10.29 7.19
N LEU A 55 -12.67 10.60 7.42
CA LEU A 55 -13.67 9.54 7.63
C LEU A 55 -13.88 8.71 6.36
N ALA A 56 -14.02 9.35 5.19
CA ALA A 56 -14.18 8.63 3.94
C ALA A 56 -12.97 7.73 3.65
N LYS A 57 -11.74 8.23 3.81
CA LYS A 57 -10.52 7.43 3.63
C LYS A 57 -10.34 6.36 4.69
N GLY A 58 -10.71 6.64 5.94
CA GLY A 58 -10.74 5.64 7.01
C GLY A 58 -11.71 4.51 6.70
N LEU A 59 -12.88 4.81 6.14
CA LEU A 59 -13.84 3.80 5.68
C LEU A 59 -13.29 3.01 4.49
N GLU A 60 -12.83 3.67 3.42
CA GLU A 60 -12.23 3.01 2.25
C GLU A 60 -11.10 2.05 2.66
N TYR A 61 -10.17 2.52 3.50
CA TYR A 61 -9.10 1.71 4.06
C TYR A 61 -9.65 0.56 4.91
N GLY A 62 -10.64 0.82 5.77
CA GLY A 62 -11.30 -0.19 6.60
C GLY A 62 -12.04 -1.28 5.82
N TYR A 63 -12.37 -1.06 4.55
CA TYR A 63 -12.91 -2.07 3.63
C TYR A 63 -11.85 -2.69 2.71
N SER A 64 -10.62 -2.15 2.69
CA SER A 64 -9.54 -2.66 1.86
C SER A 64 -8.95 -3.97 2.40
N GLN A 65 -8.30 -4.73 1.51
CA GLN A 65 -7.54 -5.91 1.91
C GLN A 65 -6.23 -5.58 2.64
N HIS A 66 -5.74 -4.34 2.56
CA HIS A 66 -4.61 -3.91 3.40
C HIS A 66 -4.99 -3.88 4.88
N PHE A 67 -6.24 -3.53 5.19
CA PHE A 67 -6.76 -3.57 6.56
C PHE A 67 -7.30 -4.95 6.95
N ARG A 68 -8.15 -5.56 6.10
CA ARG A 68 -8.88 -6.80 6.45
C ARG A 68 -8.12 -8.09 6.16
N GLY A 69 -7.09 -8.03 5.33
CA GLY A 69 -6.35 -9.19 4.88
C GLY A 69 -5.34 -9.70 5.90
N THR A 70 -5.18 -11.01 5.96
CA THR A 70 -4.22 -11.72 6.82
C THR A 70 -2.89 -11.98 6.13
N ALA A 71 -2.61 -11.31 5.00
CA ALA A 71 -1.39 -11.55 4.24
C ALA A 71 -0.12 -11.27 5.05
N HIS A 72 -0.18 -10.30 5.97
CA HIS A 72 0.90 -9.95 6.90
C HIS A 72 1.23 -11.09 7.88
N ASP A 73 0.24 -11.87 8.31
CA ASP A 73 0.40 -13.00 9.25
C ASP A 73 1.25 -14.13 8.67
N HIS A 74 1.27 -14.23 7.34
CA HIS A 74 1.98 -15.28 6.61
C HIS A 74 3.21 -14.76 5.88
N ALA A 75 3.52 -13.47 6.00
CA ALA A 75 4.68 -12.85 5.38
C ALA A 75 5.93 -13.10 6.24
N THR A 76 6.51 -14.29 6.10
CA THR A 76 7.66 -14.73 6.90
C THR A 76 8.98 -14.74 6.14
N MET A 77 8.96 -14.38 4.86
CA MET A 77 10.13 -14.40 3.99
C MET A 77 10.42 -13.06 3.33
N ALA A 78 11.71 -12.83 3.04
CA ALA A 78 12.23 -11.55 2.52
C ALA A 78 11.55 -11.06 1.23
N GLY A 79 11.00 -11.97 0.41
CA GLY A 79 10.25 -11.62 -0.81
C GLY A 79 8.75 -11.36 -0.61
N CYS A 80 8.17 -11.73 0.53
CA CYS A 80 6.75 -11.49 0.82
C CYS A 80 6.55 -10.21 1.63
N ILE A 81 7.44 -9.94 2.58
CA ILE A 81 7.31 -8.79 3.48
C ILE A 81 7.34 -7.40 2.79
N PRO A 82 8.00 -7.19 1.62
CA PRO A 82 7.98 -5.88 0.96
C PRO A 82 6.58 -5.40 0.60
N CYS A 83 5.64 -6.32 0.41
CA CYS A 83 4.29 -6.03 -0.07
C CYS A 83 3.20 -6.36 0.94
N HIS A 84 3.51 -7.16 1.96
CA HIS A 84 2.52 -7.65 2.90
C HIS A 84 2.73 -7.14 4.31
N THR A 85 3.78 -6.38 4.60
CA THR A 85 3.98 -5.80 5.93
C THR A 85 4.35 -4.32 5.84
N HIS A 86 3.93 -3.55 6.84
CA HIS A 86 4.28 -2.15 6.97
C HIS A 86 5.80 -1.93 7.01
N LYS A 87 6.51 -2.67 7.87
CA LYS A 87 7.95 -2.53 8.05
C LYS A 87 8.73 -2.95 6.81
N GLY A 88 8.32 -4.04 6.17
CA GLY A 88 8.96 -4.53 4.94
C GLY A 88 8.78 -3.57 3.78
N PHE A 89 7.60 -2.97 3.64
CA PHE A 89 7.36 -1.93 2.65
C PHE A 89 8.23 -0.69 2.88
N LEU A 90 8.26 -0.16 4.10
CA LEU A 90 9.09 1.01 4.42
C LEU A 90 10.59 0.74 4.22
N ASP A 91 11.04 -0.49 4.48
CA ASP A 91 12.42 -0.91 4.24
C ASP A 91 12.80 -0.83 2.76
N VAL A 92 12.00 -1.40 1.86
CA VAL A 92 12.28 -1.36 0.42
C VAL A 92 12.17 0.05 -0.16
N ILE A 93 11.33 0.91 0.42
CA ILE A 93 11.27 2.33 0.06
C ILE A 93 12.53 3.06 0.52
N SER A 94 12.91 2.92 1.79
CA SER A 94 14.09 3.58 2.36
C SER A 94 15.38 3.16 1.67
N ASN A 95 15.47 1.91 1.22
CA ASN A 95 16.63 1.38 0.53
C ASN A 95 16.59 1.57 -0.99
N ASN A 96 15.52 2.17 -1.52
CA ASN A 96 15.25 2.26 -2.96
C ASN A 96 15.41 0.90 -3.68
N THR A 97 14.90 -0.17 -3.06
CA THR A 97 15.06 -1.52 -3.56
C THR A 97 14.34 -1.65 -4.92
N PRO A 98 15.06 -2.06 -5.98
CA PRO A 98 14.48 -2.15 -7.31
C PRO A 98 13.48 -3.30 -7.41
N ALA A 99 12.33 -3.03 -8.03
CA ALA A 99 11.36 -4.06 -8.41
C ALA A 99 11.78 -4.73 -9.73
N THR A 100 12.94 -5.39 -9.73
CA THR A 100 13.53 -6.03 -10.92
C THR A 100 13.64 -7.54 -10.74
N ILE A 101 13.75 -8.23 -11.88
CA ILE A 101 14.11 -9.64 -11.93
C ILE A 101 15.46 -9.77 -12.60
N THR A 102 16.33 -10.62 -12.05
CA THR A 102 17.62 -10.99 -12.65
C THR A 102 17.74 -12.50 -12.78
N ALA A 103 18.64 -12.98 -13.65
CA ALA A 103 19.01 -14.39 -13.69
C ALA A 103 19.60 -14.81 -12.33
N ASN A 104 19.29 -16.02 -11.89
CA ASN A 104 19.82 -16.58 -10.66
C ASN A 104 21.32 -16.90 -10.85
N PRO A 105 22.23 -16.28 -10.07
CA PRO A 105 23.67 -16.50 -10.23
C PRO A 105 24.09 -17.96 -10.01
N SER A 106 23.35 -18.69 -9.18
CA SER A 106 23.62 -20.09 -8.82
C SER A 106 23.01 -21.10 -9.81
N GLY A 107 22.28 -20.62 -10.82
CA GLY A 107 21.62 -21.42 -11.84
C GLY A 107 21.07 -20.49 -12.91
N PRO A 108 21.80 -20.25 -14.02
CA PRO A 108 21.47 -19.20 -14.99
C PRO A 108 20.13 -19.41 -15.71
N SER A 109 19.52 -20.59 -15.58
CA SER A 109 18.15 -20.83 -16.03
C SER A 109 17.11 -20.25 -15.07
N GLY A 110 17.36 -20.21 -13.76
CA GLY A 110 16.46 -19.66 -12.75
C GLY A 110 16.41 -18.13 -12.71
N TYR A 111 15.40 -17.55 -12.06
CA TYR A 111 15.32 -16.10 -11.83
C TYR A 111 15.31 -15.75 -10.33
N LYS A 112 15.71 -14.52 -10.04
CA LYS A 112 15.67 -13.89 -8.72
C LYS A 112 14.80 -12.64 -8.79
N ASN A 113 13.79 -12.55 -7.93
CA ASN A 113 13.10 -11.30 -7.67
C ASN A 113 13.97 -10.46 -6.72
N ASN A 114 14.38 -9.27 -7.14
CA ASN A 114 15.22 -8.37 -6.35
C ASN A 114 14.42 -7.47 -5.41
N TYR A 115 13.09 -7.48 -5.52
CA TYR A 115 12.20 -6.78 -4.61
C TYR A 115 12.07 -7.55 -3.30
N THR A 116 13.11 -7.46 -2.47
CA THR A 116 13.20 -8.13 -1.17
C THR A 116 13.58 -7.12 -0.09
N ALA A 117 12.99 -7.25 1.09
CA ALA A 117 13.34 -6.42 2.23
C ALA A 117 14.51 -7.03 3.01
N SER A 118 15.17 -6.19 3.79
CA SER A 118 16.27 -6.57 4.65
C SER A 118 15.83 -7.53 5.77
N VAL A 119 16.78 -8.31 6.31
CA VAL A 119 16.51 -9.22 7.42
C VAL A 119 16.05 -8.50 8.69
N SER A 120 16.46 -7.24 8.88
CA SER A 120 16.04 -6.42 10.01
C SER A 120 14.59 -5.94 9.90
N ALA A 121 13.98 -6.02 8.71
CA ALA A 121 12.56 -5.76 8.50
C ALA A 121 11.67 -6.99 8.79
N LEU A 122 12.26 -8.18 8.97
CA LEU A 122 11.53 -9.43 9.27
C LEU A 122 10.97 -9.46 10.70
N SER A 123 11.53 -8.68 11.63
CA SER A 123 11.23 -8.78 13.07
C SER A 123 9.90 -8.12 13.50
N PHE A 124 9.17 -7.45 12.61
CA PHE A 124 7.92 -6.75 12.94
C PHE A 124 6.90 -6.76 11.78
N PRO A 125 6.18 -7.86 11.55
CA PRO A 125 5.15 -7.95 10.50
C PRO A 125 3.85 -7.27 10.97
N GLY A 126 3.84 -5.94 11.08
CA GLY A 126 2.60 -5.17 11.20
C GLY A 126 1.86 -5.10 9.86
N SER A 127 0.52 -5.07 9.89
CA SER A 127 -0.29 -4.83 8.70
C SER A 127 0.00 -3.47 8.07
N ILE A 128 -0.17 -3.36 6.75
CA ILE A 128 -0.12 -2.08 6.03
C ILE A 128 -1.18 -1.17 6.62
N ASN A 129 -0.76 -0.05 7.19
CA ASN A 129 -1.60 0.98 7.78
C ASN A 129 -1.37 2.37 7.15
N CYS A 130 -2.08 3.38 7.63
CA CYS A 130 -2.00 4.76 7.12
C CYS A 130 -0.56 5.29 7.05
N PHE A 131 0.28 5.00 8.06
CA PHE A 131 1.68 5.45 8.12
C PHE A 131 2.61 4.69 7.16
N THR A 132 2.14 3.61 6.53
CA THR A 132 2.90 2.94 5.47
C THR A 132 3.02 3.81 4.23
N CYS A 133 1.93 4.50 3.88
CA CYS A 133 1.90 5.39 2.72
C CYS A 133 2.10 6.85 3.13
N HIS A 134 1.66 7.24 4.33
CA HIS A 134 1.82 8.60 4.85
C HIS A 134 2.87 8.63 5.97
N SER A 135 4.15 8.53 5.58
CA SER A 135 5.27 8.32 6.52
C SER A 135 5.55 9.48 7.48
N SER A 136 4.91 10.64 7.27
CA SER A 136 5.28 11.88 7.94
C SER A 136 4.08 12.70 8.41
N LEU A 137 2.91 12.08 8.65
CA LEU A 137 1.75 12.82 9.18
C LEU A 137 2.07 13.51 10.52
N HIS A 138 1.70 14.78 10.66
CA HIS A 138 1.87 15.61 11.87
C HIS A 138 3.34 15.94 12.23
N THR A 139 4.22 16.05 11.25
CA THR A 139 5.61 16.48 11.47
C THR A 139 5.73 17.99 11.32
N GLU A 140 5.25 18.52 10.20
CA GLU A 140 5.31 19.90 9.73
C GLU A 140 3.90 20.52 9.60
N TYR A 141 2.83 19.74 9.77
CA TYR A 141 1.43 20.18 9.68
C TYR A 141 1.09 20.88 8.35
N SER A 142 1.73 20.45 7.27
CA SER A 142 1.58 21.01 5.93
C SER A 142 0.77 20.08 5.03
N ALA A 143 0.15 20.65 3.98
CA ALA A 143 -0.62 19.86 3.01
C ALA A 143 0.22 18.76 2.34
N THR A 144 1.56 18.91 2.33
CA THR A 144 2.44 17.92 1.72
C THR A 144 2.51 16.59 2.48
N GLU A 145 2.19 16.58 3.77
CA GLU A 145 2.18 15.34 4.58
C GLU A 145 1.04 14.39 4.20
N PHE A 146 -0.04 14.93 3.61
CA PHE A 146 -1.17 14.14 3.14
C PHE A 146 -0.90 13.46 1.79
N PHE A 147 0.15 13.85 1.05
CA PHE A 147 0.47 13.13 -0.17
C PHE A 147 1.03 11.76 0.19
N PRO A 148 0.39 10.66 -0.25
CA PRO A 148 0.94 9.34 -0.02
C PRO A 148 2.28 9.23 -0.75
N LEU A 149 3.16 8.38 -0.22
CA LEU A 149 4.27 7.83 -0.97
C LEU A 149 3.73 7.36 -2.31
N SER A 150 4.39 7.79 -3.37
CA SER A 150 3.88 7.60 -4.73
C SER A 150 5.02 7.68 -5.73
N THR A 151 4.83 7.09 -6.90
CA THR A 151 5.81 7.17 -7.99
C THR A 151 5.10 7.15 -9.33
N THR A 152 5.71 7.80 -10.31
CA THR A 152 5.32 7.75 -11.73
C THR A 152 6.29 6.92 -12.55
N ALA A 153 7.37 6.40 -11.95
CA ALA A 153 8.29 5.49 -12.62
C ALA A 153 7.55 4.20 -12.99
N GLU A 154 7.73 3.72 -14.21
CA GLU A 154 7.14 2.47 -14.67
C GLU A 154 7.70 1.27 -13.89
N VAL A 155 6.89 0.21 -13.76
CA VAL A 155 7.27 -0.99 -13.01
C VAL A 155 7.54 -2.14 -13.99
N PRO A 156 8.77 -2.67 -14.06
CA PRO A 156 9.06 -3.87 -14.83
C PRO A 156 8.23 -5.06 -14.32
N MET A 157 7.55 -5.75 -15.24
CA MET A 157 6.68 -6.87 -14.93
C MET A 157 7.46 -8.14 -14.59
N THR A 158 7.20 -8.69 -13.42
CA THR A 158 7.81 -9.94 -12.96
C THR A 158 7.45 -11.12 -13.87
N MET A 159 6.19 -11.22 -14.30
CA MET A 159 5.75 -12.22 -15.30
C MET A 159 6.63 -12.23 -16.56
N TRP A 160 7.04 -11.07 -17.07
CA TRP A 160 7.78 -10.96 -18.33
C TRP A 160 9.29 -10.81 -18.15
N GLY A 161 9.82 -11.19 -16.99
CA GLY A 161 11.24 -11.02 -16.67
C GLY A 161 11.72 -9.56 -16.78
N GLY A 162 10.81 -8.59 -16.61
CA GLY A 162 11.08 -7.15 -16.75
C GLY A 162 11.06 -6.60 -18.19
N THR A 163 10.78 -7.41 -19.20
CA THR A 163 10.74 -6.95 -20.62
C THR A 163 9.47 -6.17 -20.98
N LYS A 164 8.43 -6.28 -20.17
CA LYS A 164 7.22 -5.43 -20.23
C LYS A 164 7.11 -4.60 -18.96
N THR A 165 6.38 -3.49 -19.03
CA THR A 165 6.17 -2.60 -17.88
C THR A 165 4.69 -2.36 -17.60
N ILE A 166 4.36 -2.15 -16.33
CA ILE A 166 3.09 -1.59 -15.88
C ILE A 166 3.31 -0.10 -15.67
N ASN A 167 2.49 0.72 -16.32
CA ASN A 167 2.59 2.17 -16.21
C ASN A 167 1.20 2.81 -16.22
N PHE A 168 0.94 3.65 -15.22
CA PHE A 168 -0.24 4.47 -15.05
C PHE A 168 0.14 5.95 -15.25
N PRO A 169 0.32 6.43 -16.49
CA PRO A 169 0.90 7.74 -16.77
C PRO A 169 0.07 8.92 -16.26
N LYS A 170 -1.21 8.69 -15.91
CA LYS A 170 -2.15 9.70 -15.42
C LYS A 170 -2.39 9.62 -13.92
N SER A 171 -1.70 8.74 -13.19
CA SER A 171 -1.87 8.58 -11.75
C SER A 171 -0.56 8.19 -11.08
N SER A 172 -0.58 8.09 -9.75
CA SER A 172 0.54 7.59 -8.97
C SER A 172 0.43 6.11 -8.61
N GLY A 173 -0.41 5.38 -9.37
CA GLY A 173 -0.70 3.95 -9.16
C GLY A 173 0.49 3.02 -9.41
N ASN A 174 1.59 3.50 -10.00
CA ASN A 174 2.77 2.69 -10.26
C ASN A 174 3.41 2.17 -8.96
N LEU A 175 3.28 2.89 -7.85
CA LEU A 175 3.75 2.38 -6.56
C LEU A 175 3.03 1.07 -6.18
N CYS A 176 1.72 1.03 -6.40
CA CYS A 176 0.89 -0.14 -6.12
C CYS A 176 1.28 -1.31 -7.04
N ALA A 177 1.65 -1.04 -8.29
CA ALA A 177 2.06 -2.05 -9.26
C ALA A 177 3.34 -2.80 -8.87
N LYS A 178 4.22 -2.21 -8.04
CA LYS A 178 5.39 -2.94 -7.50
C LYS A 178 4.99 -4.21 -6.76
N CYS A 179 3.85 -4.18 -6.07
CA CYS A 179 3.31 -5.28 -5.29
C CYS A 179 2.15 -6.02 -5.95
N HIS A 180 1.32 -5.32 -6.72
CA HIS A 180 0.20 -5.88 -7.45
C HIS A 180 0.56 -6.09 -8.92
N GLN A 181 1.55 -6.94 -9.15
CA GLN A 181 1.89 -7.42 -10.49
C GLN A 181 1.77 -8.94 -10.59
N PRO A 182 1.45 -9.47 -11.78
CA PRO A 182 1.29 -10.90 -11.99
C PRO A 182 2.59 -11.64 -11.74
N MET A 183 2.55 -12.67 -10.90
CA MET A 183 3.69 -13.52 -10.62
C MET A 183 4.04 -14.39 -11.83
N PRO A 184 5.33 -14.63 -12.13
CA PRO A 184 5.69 -15.51 -13.22
C PRO A 184 5.35 -16.97 -12.91
N VAL A 185 5.14 -17.73 -13.97
CA VAL A 185 5.14 -19.19 -14.01
C VAL A 185 6.56 -19.62 -14.32
N THR A 186 6.98 -20.68 -13.65
CA THR A 186 8.35 -21.16 -13.70
C THR A 186 8.37 -22.63 -14.07
N ALA A 187 9.47 -23.14 -14.60
CA ALA A 187 9.74 -24.57 -14.67
C ALA A 187 10.26 -25.10 -13.32
N PRO A 188 10.35 -26.43 -13.10
CA PRO A 188 10.82 -27.00 -11.84
C PRO A 188 12.25 -26.59 -11.43
N ASP A 189 13.09 -26.22 -12.39
CA ASP A 189 14.44 -25.69 -12.14
C ASP A 189 14.46 -24.19 -11.78
N GLY A 190 13.27 -23.58 -11.67
CA GLY A 190 13.09 -22.17 -11.36
C GLY A 190 13.18 -21.25 -12.56
N SER A 191 13.33 -21.76 -13.79
CA SER A 191 13.39 -20.92 -15.00
C SER A 191 12.06 -20.27 -15.34
N LEU A 192 12.09 -19.02 -15.80
CA LEU A 192 10.88 -18.34 -16.30
C LEU A 192 10.40 -19.04 -17.57
N ILE A 193 9.10 -19.29 -17.67
CA ILE A 193 8.51 -19.72 -18.93
C ILE A 193 8.56 -18.55 -19.92
N ASP A 194 8.99 -18.84 -21.15
CA ASP A 194 8.88 -17.89 -22.25
C ASP A 194 7.44 -17.88 -22.78
N TYR A 195 6.66 -16.91 -22.29
CA TYR A 195 5.27 -16.72 -22.67
C TYR A 195 5.06 -16.40 -24.15
N SER A 196 6.08 -15.93 -24.88
CA SER A 196 5.97 -15.73 -26.34
C SER A 196 5.80 -17.06 -27.07
N ARG A 197 6.39 -18.14 -26.53
CA ARG A 197 6.27 -19.48 -27.11
C ARG A 197 4.86 -20.05 -26.99
N LEU A 198 4.06 -19.60 -26.02
CA LEU A 198 2.64 -20.02 -25.92
C LEU A 198 1.83 -19.65 -27.17
N ILE A 199 2.27 -18.63 -27.91
CA ILE A 199 1.65 -18.19 -29.16
C ILE A 199 2.26 -18.94 -30.35
N THR A 200 3.59 -19.04 -30.42
CA THR A 200 4.30 -19.62 -31.58
C THR A 200 4.32 -21.15 -31.59
N GLU A 201 4.13 -21.78 -30.43
CA GLU A 201 4.21 -23.24 -30.23
C GLU A 201 3.02 -23.74 -29.39
N PRO A 202 1.76 -23.54 -29.83
CA PRO A 202 0.57 -23.82 -29.01
C PRO A 202 0.38 -25.30 -28.66
N SER A 203 1.06 -26.21 -29.36
CA SER A 203 1.04 -27.66 -29.09
C SER A 203 2.24 -28.15 -28.28
N ALA A 204 3.17 -27.26 -27.89
CA ALA A 204 4.31 -27.66 -27.08
C ALA A 204 3.91 -27.98 -25.64
N THR A 205 4.57 -28.97 -25.06
CA THR A 205 4.42 -29.30 -23.63
C THR A 205 5.43 -28.50 -22.82
N TYR A 206 4.94 -27.65 -21.92
CA TYR A 206 5.77 -26.88 -21.00
C TYR A 206 5.87 -27.63 -19.67
N ASN A 207 7.10 -27.94 -19.25
CA ASN A 207 7.33 -28.48 -17.92
C ASN A 207 7.27 -27.34 -16.90
N MET A 208 6.19 -27.28 -16.11
CA MET A 208 5.93 -26.20 -15.17
C MET A 208 6.14 -26.68 -13.72
N SER A 209 6.62 -25.78 -12.88
CA SER A 209 6.55 -25.92 -11.43
C SER A 209 5.10 -26.11 -10.97
N ALA A 210 4.93 -26.77 -9.84
CA ALA A 210 3.62 -26.94 -9.22
C ALA A 210 2.95 -25.57 -9.01
N VAL A 211 1.79 -25.39 -9.64
CA VAL A 211 0.96 -24.20 -9.45
C VAL A 211 0.17 -24.40 -8.16
N SER A 212 0.16 -23.37 -7.31
CA SER A 212 -0.60 -23.30 -6.08
C SER A 212 -1.54 -22.11 -6.15
N TYR A 213 -2.45 -22.00 -5.19
CA TYR A 213 -3.32 -20.83 -5.07
C TYR A 213 -2.57 -19.51 -4.80
N ARG A 214 -1.25 -19.55 -4.55
CA ARG A 214 -0.37 -18.38 -4.34
C ARG A 214 0.72 -18.22 -5.40
N THR A 215 0.71 -19.01 -6.48
CA THR A 215 1.73 -18.94 -7.54
C THR A 215 1.12 -18.76 -8.92
N GLY A 216 1.90 -18.21 -9.84
CA GLY A 216 1.51 -17.99 -11.24
C GLY A 216 0.76 -16.68 -11.51
N VAL A 217 0.47 -16.46 -12.79
CA VAL A 217 0.07 -15.15 -13.37
C VAL A 217 -1.25 -14.60 -12.87
N HIS A 218 -2.10 -15.44 -12.28
CA HIS A 218 -3.38 -15.01 -11.71
C HIS A 218 -3.21 -14.33 -10.34
N TYR A 219 -2.09 -14.57 -9.66
CA TYR A 219 -1.82 -13.95 -8.36
C TYR A 219 -1.14 -12.60 -8.56
N GLY A 220 -1.68 -11.56 -7.93
CA GLY A 220 -1.15 -10.20 -8.00
C GLY A 220 -1.50 -9.43 -9.29
N THR A 221 -2.29 -9.98 -10.20
CA THR A 221 -2.52 -9.40 -11.55
C THR A 221 -3.18 -8.01 -11.60
N HIS A 222 -3.74 -7.51 -10.50
CA HIS A 222 -4.56 -6.29 -10.46
C HIS A 222 -3.91 -5.07 -11.16
N GLY A 223 -2.61 -4.83 -10.96
CA GLY A 223 -1.92 -3.70 -11.61
C GLY A 223 -1.80 -3.86 -13.11
N ALA A 224 -1.50 -5.07 -13.60
CA ALA A 224 -1.46 -5.35 -15.04
C ALA A 224 -2.84 -5.21 -15.68
N MET A 225 -3.87 -5.80 -15.05
CA MET A 225 -5.25 -5.71 -15.51
C MET A 225 -5.75 -4.26 -15.56
N ALA A 226 -5.53 -3.48 -14.49
CA ALA A 226 -5.94 -2.09 -14.43
C ALA A 226 -5.21 -1.20 -15.45
N ALA A 227 -3.96 -1.54 -15.79
CA ALA A 227 -3.19 -0.85 -16.83
C ALA A 227 -3.53 -1.34 -18.26
N GLY A 228 -4.35 -2.39 -18.41
CA GLY A 228 -4.66 -2.98 -19.71
C GLY A 228 -3.45 -3.68 -20.36
N VAL A 229 -2.52 -4.18 -19.56
CA VAL A 229 -1.29 -4.85 -20.01
C VAL A 229 -1.17 -6.24 -19.41
N GLY A 230 -0.15 -7.00 -19.84
CA GLY A 230 0.20 -8.28 -19.23
C GLY A 230 -0.58 -9.50 -19.72
N GLY A 231 -1.69 -9.29 -20.43
CA GLY A 231 -2.40 -10.33 -21.15
C GLY A 231 -1.54 -11.02 -22.22
N ILE A 232 -1.89 -12.27 -22.52
CA ILE A 232 -1.33 -13.04 -23.63
C ILE A 232 -2.45 -13.13 -24.67
N GLU A 233 -2.17 -12.64 -25.87
CA GLU A 233 -3.13 -12.62 -26.96
C GLU A 233 -2.99 -13.89 -27.81
N PHE A 234 -4.08 -14.65 -27.97
CA PHE A 234 -4.09 -15.94 -28.68
C PHE A 234 -4.77 -15.84 -30.05
N GLY A 235 -4.04 -15.37 -31.07
CA GLY A 235 -4.57 -15.21 -32.42
C GLY A 235 -4.75 -13.74 -32.80
N SER A 236 -5.66 -13.44 -33.72
CA SER A 236 -5.93 -12.07 -34.20
C SER A 236 -7.42 -11.88 -34.51
N GLY A 237 -7.89 -10.63 -34.54
CA GLY A 237 -9.25 -10.29 -34.98
C GLY A 237 -10.32 -10.36 -33.91
N TYR A 238 -9.98 -10.17 -32.63
CA TYR A 238 -10.96 -10.05 -31.57
C TYR A 238 -11.82 -8.80 -31.78
N SER A 239 -13.08 -8.99 -32.17
CA SER A 239 -14.10 -7.93 -32.19
C SER A 239 -14.82 -7.91 -30.84
N ASN A 240 -14.91 -6.73 -30.23
CA ASN A 240 -15.77 -6.48 -29.07
C ASN A 240 -17.25 -6.48 -29.47
#